data_AF-L1NVX4-F1
#
_entry.id   AF-L1NVX4-F1
#
_cell.length_a   1.000
_cell.length_b   1.000
_cell.length_c   1.000
_cell.angle_alpha   90.00
_cell.angle_beta   90.00
_cell.angle_gamma   90.00
#
_symmetry.space_group_name_H-M   'P 1'
#
loop_
_entity.id
_entity.type
_entity.pdbx_description
1 polymer ?
#
loop_
_entity_poly.entity_id
_entity_poly.type
_entity_poly.pdbx_seq_one_letter_code
_entity_poly.pdbx_strand_id
1 'polypeptide(L)' 'MNEPIRNRQDFLLFLEKFSAEAAKGGLTNASLPEFLAAMAGWIEDMDGYYTNMNQPFCDGETLTWRTLADILCAAAVYE' A
#
# COMPACT_ATOMS: atom_id res chain seq x y z
N MET A 1 8.22 -6.88 3.63
CA MET A 1 7.76 -5.64 4.29
C MET A 1 6.79 -6.00 5.41
N ASN A 2 7.25 -6.66 6.48
CA ASN A 2 6.36 -7.26 7.51
C ASN A 2 6.47 -6.57 8.88
N GLU A 3 7.00 -5.35 8.92
CA GLU A 3 7.13 -4.59 10.16
C GLU A 3 5.78 -3.91 10.50
N PRO A 4 5.42 -3.80 11.79
CA PRO A 4 4.21 -3.10 12.18
C PRO A 4 4.34 -1.59 11.94
N ILE A 5 3.37 -1.00 11.25
CA ILE A 5 3.33 0.44 10.94
C ILE A 5 2.26 1.09 11.81
N ARG A 6 2.68 1.82 12.85
CA ARG A 6 1.77 2.36 13.88
C ARG A 6 1.77 3.88 13.89
N ASN A 7 2.87 4.50 13.47
CA ASN A 7 3.05 5.93 13.55
C ASN A 7 3.84 6.46 12.33
N ARG A 8 4.02 7.79 12.29
CA ARG A 8 4.75 8.49 11.23
C ARG A 8 6.18 7.95 11.00
N GLN A 9 6.90 7.63 12.07
CA GLN A 9 8.28 7.16 11.98
C GLN A 9 8.35 5.76 11.35
N ASP A 10 7.45 4.87 11.75
CA ASP A 10 7.37 3.53 11.15
C ASP A 10 7.05 3.62 9.65
N PHE A 11 6.13 4.52 9.29
CA PHE A 11 5.77 4.76 7.89
C PHE A 11 6.93 5.35 7.09
N LEU A 12 7.71 6.28 7.66
CA LEU A 12 8.89 6.83 6.99
C LEU A 12 9.91 5.74 6.67
N LEU A 13 10.21 4.87 7.64
CA LEU A 13 11.13 3.74 7.44
C LEU A 13 10.60 2.75 6.39
N PHE A 14 9.29 2.50 6.39
CA PHE A 14 8.65 1.71 5.33
C PHE A 14 8.85 2.36 3.96
N LEU A 15 8.59 3.66 3.83
CA LEU A 15 8.66 4.37 2.56
C LEU A 15 10.07 4.41 1.98
N GLU A 16 11.09 4.58 2.81
CA GLU A 16 12.50 4.50 2.41
C GLU A 16 12.84 3.12 1.84
N LYS A 17 12.41 2.04 2.52
CA LYS A 17 12.61 0.66 2.05
C LYS A 17 11.86 0.39 0.76
N PHE A 18 10.61 0.86 0.66
CA PHE A 18 9.77 0.72 -0.52
C PHE A 18 10.39 1.43 -1.74
N SER A 19 10.86 2.67 -1.57
CA SER A 19 11.54 3.43 -2.63
C SER A 19 12.82 2.74 -3.10
N ALA A 20 13.62 2.20 -2.17
CA ALA A 20 14.83 1.45 -2.50
C ALA A 20 14.53 0.16 -3.28
N GLU A 21 13.39 -0.49 -3.02
CA GLU A 21 12.95 -1.66 -3.78
C GLU A 21 12.45 -1.28 -5.18
N ALA A 22 11.66 -0.22 -5.27
CA ALA A 22 11.18 0.31 -6.55
C ALA A 22 12.35 0.66 -7.49
N ALA A 23 13.42 1.24 -6.95
CA ALA A 23 14.62 1.59 -7.70
C ALA A 23 15.38 0.39 -8.28
N LYS A 24 15.17 -0.83 -7.75
CA LYS A 24 15.75 -2.06 -8.30
C LYS A 24 14.97 -2.61 -9.51
N GLY A 25 13.83 -2.00 -9.85
CA GLY A 25 12.97 -2.44 -10.95
C GLY A 25 12.10 -3.67 -10.62
N GLY A 26 11.87 -3.95 -9.34
CA GLY A 26 11.08 -5.11 -8.89
C GLY A 26 9.56 -4.90 -8.84
N LEU A 27 9.05 -3.75 -9.28
CA LEU A 27 7.60 -3.48 -9.29
C LEU A 27 6.98 -4.01 -10.57
N THR A 28 5.80 -4.62 -10.45
CA THR A 28 5.01 -5.05 -11.62
C THR A 28 4.55 -3.82 -12.40
N ASN A 29 4.06 -2.81 -11.68
CA ASN A 29 3.73 -1.49 -12.23
C ASN A 29 4.92 -0.55 -12.12
N ALA A 30 5.87 -0.69 -13.06
CA ALA A 30 7.13 0.04 -13.04
C ALA A 30 7.01 1.49 -13.50
N SER A 31 5.95 1.85 -14.24
CA SER A 31 5.68 3.24 -14.62
C SER A 31 4.75 3.93 -13.62
N LEU A 32 4.95 5.25 -13.43
CA LEU A 32 4.08 6.04 -12.55
C LEU A 32 2.59 6.00 -12.97
N PRO A 33 2.22 6.07 -14.26
CA PRO A 33 0.82 5.95 -14.67
C PRO A 33 0.20 4.59 -14.32
N GLU A 34 0.89 3.48 -14.58
CA GLU A 34 0.41 2.13 -14.22
C GLU A 34 0.25 1.98 -12.71
N PHE A 35 1.24 2.46 -11.95
CA PHE A 35 1.21 2.41 -10.49
C PHE A 35 0.00 3.17 -9.92
N LEU A 36 -0.28 4.37 -10.44
CA LEU A 36 -1.43 5.17 -10.01
C LEU A 36 -2.77 4.54 -10.42
N ALA A 37 -2.84 3.90 -11.59
CA ALA A 37 -4.04 3.20 -12.04
C ALA A 37 -4.33 1.97 -11.16
N ALA A 38 -3.32 1.15 -10.90
CA ALA A 38 -3.43 0.01 -9.98
C ALA A 38 -3.78 0.43 -8.55
N MET A 39 -3.19 1.54 -8.08
CA MET A 39 -3.54 2.13 -6.79
C MET A 39 -5.02 2.52 -6.71
N ALA A 40 -5.55 3.16 -7.75
CA ALA A 40 -6.96 3.55 -7.80
C ALA A 40 -7.88 2.32 -7.80
N GLY A 41 -7.62 1.35 -8.68
CA GLY A 41 -8.42 0.12 -8.75
C GLY A 41 -8.41 -0.66 -7.44
N TRP A 42 -7.27 -0.74 -6.75
CA TRP A 42 -7.22 -1.42 -5.46
C TRP A 42 -7.96 -0.66 -4.36
N ILE A 43 -7.89 0.68 -4.32
CA ILE A 43 -8.62 1.48 -3.34
C ILE A 43 -10.14 1.33 -3.51
N GLU A 44 -10.63 1.19 -4.74
CA GLU A 44 -12.06 0.96 -5.02
C GLU A 44 -12.57 -0.34 -4.37
N ASP A 45 -11.73 -1.38 -4.31
CA ASP A 45 -12.10 -2.73 -3.82
C ASP A 45 -11.41 -3.13 -2.49
N MET A 46 -10.78 -2.17 -1.79
CA MET A 46 -9.90 -2.50 -0.65
C MET A 46 -10.65 -3.10 0.55
N ASP A 47 -11.94 -2.80 0.70
CA ASP A 47 -12.81 -3.36 1.74
C ASP A 47 -12.86 -4.89 1.70
N GLY A 48 -12.87 -5.46 0.49
CA GLY A 48 -12.79 -6.90 0.24
C GLY A 48 -11.51 -7.52 0.78
N TYR A 49 -10.36 -6.85 0.62
CA TYR A 49 -9.08 -7.32 1.16
C TYR A 49 -9.11 -7.43 2.69
N TYR A 50 -9.54 -6.37 3.39
CA TYR A 50 -9.59 -6.37 4.85
C TYR A 50 -10.62 -7.38 5.39
N THR A 51 -11.77 -7.50 4.73
CA THR A 51 -12.79 -8.50 5.04
C THR A 51 -12.23 -9.92 4.94
N ASN A 52 -11.57 -10.24 3.83
CA ASN A 52 -10.98 -11.56 3.59
C ASN A 52 -9.86 -11.90 4.57
N MET A 53 -9.10 -10.89 5.01
CA MET A 53 -7.98 -11.05 5.95
C MET A 53 -8.41 -11.06 7.42
N ASN A 54 -9.71 -10.94 7.71
CA ASN A 54 -10.25 -10.71 9.06
C ASN A 54 -9.53 -9.54 9.78
N GLN A 55 -9.19 -8.50 9.04
CA GLN A 55 -8.56 -7.29 9.56
C GLN A 55 -9.61 -6.20 9.76
N PRO A 56 -9.46 -5.35 10.79
CA PRO A 56 -10.34 -4.20 10.96
C PRO A 56 -10.19 -3.27 9.76
N PHE A 57 -11.28 -3.11 9.01
CA PHE A 57 -11.38 -2.12 7.94
C PHE A 57 -11.78 -0.77 8.54
N CYS A 58 -11.03 0.29 8.19
CA CYS A 58 -11.46 1.66 8.46
C CYS A 58 -12.16 2.21 7.21
N ASP A 59 -13.49 2.19 7.22
CA ASP A 59 -14.36 2.83 6.22
C ASP A 59 -14.59 4.34 6.48
N GLY A 60 -13.96 4.88 7.53
CA GLY A 60 -14.14 6.25 8.00
C GLY A 60 -13.19 7.27 7.35
N GLU A 61 -13.35 8.54 7.76
CA GLU A 61 -12.61 9.69 7.20
C GLU A 61 -11.10 9.71 7.50
N THR A 62 -10.61 8.86 8.41
CA THR A 62 -9.21 8.88 8.87
C THR A 62 -8.45 7.63 8.41
N LEU A 63 -7.52 7.84 7.50
CA LEU A 63 -6.57 6.83 7.04
C LEU A 63 -5.52 6.53 8.12
N THR A 64 -5.24 5.24 8.38
CA THR A 64 -4.09 4.87 9.23
C THR A 64 -2.80 4.81 8.41
N TRP A 65 -1.65 4.96 9.07
CA TRP A 65 -0.34 4.78 8.43
C TRP A 65 -0.16 3.37 7.84
N ARG A 66 -0.78 2.36 8.46
CA ARG A 66 -0.78 0.99 7.95
C ARG A 66 -1.57 0.90 6.64
N THR A 67 -2.76 1.46 6.61
CA THR A 67 -3.62 1.50 5.41
C THR A 67 -2.90 2.18 4.25
N LEU A 68 -2.17 3.28 4.50
CA LEU A 68 -1.38 3.94 3.46
C LEU A 68 -0.28 3.03 2.89
N ALA A 69 0.38 2.24 3.74
CA ALA A 69 1.38 1.28 3.29
C ALA A 69 0.77 0.11 2.51
N ASP A 70 -0.41 -0.37 2.93
CA ASP A 70 -1.14 -1.41 2.21
C ASP A 70 -1.51 -0.95 0.80
N ILE A 71 -2.00 0.29 0.65
CA ILE A 71 -2.28 0.92 -0.65
C ILE A 71 -1.04 0.92 -1.55
N LEU A 72 0.12 1.34 -1.04
CA LEU A 72 1.37 1.38 -1.81
C LEU A 72 1.86 -0.02 -2.20
N CYS A 73 1.75 -0.99 -1.29
CA CYS A 73 2.12 -2.38 -1.57
C CYS A 73 1.20 -3.01 -2.62
N ALA A 74 -0.10 -2.74 -2.56
CA ALA A 74 -1.04 -3.24 -3.54
C ALA A 74 -0.79 -2.63 -4.92
N ALA A 75 -0.64 -1.30 -5.00
CA ALA A 75 -0.33 -0.59 -6.23
C ALA A 75 0.95 -1.08 -6.93
N ALA A 76 1.92 -1.63 -6.19
CA ALA A 76 3.15 -2.18 -6.73
C ALA A 76 2.98 -3.52 -7.49
N VAL A 77 1.91 -4.27 -7.20
CA VAL A 77 1.73 -5.67 -7.67
C VAL A 77 0.36 -5.96 -8.30
N TYR A 78 -0.64 -5.09 -8.10
CA TYR A 78 -1.99 -5.26 -8.60
C TYR A 78 -2.04 -4.91 -10.09
N GLU A 79 -2.60 -5.79 -10.93
CA GLU A 79 -2.72 -5.57 -12.39
C GLU A 79 -3.93 -4.70 -12.75
#